data_AF-A0A1F9LQZ5-F1
#
_entry.id   AF-A0A1F9LQZ5-F1
#
_cell.length_a   1.000
_cell.length_b   1.000
_cell.length_c   1.000
_cell.angle_alpha   90.00
_cell.angle_beta   90.00
_cell.angle_gamma   90.00
#
_symmetry.space_group_name_H-M   'P 1'
#
loop_
_entity.id
_entity.type
_entity.pdbx_description
1 polymer ?
#
loop_
_entity_poly.entity_id
_entity_poly.type
_entity_poly.pdbx_seq_one_letter_code
_entity_poly.pdbx_strand_id
1 'polypeptide(L)' 'MKITIEKNLVEFMPETDNETQELTALWNVLVDCVQFNKKIVPVGEYVPIKNNMARFAIET' A
#
# COMPACT_ATOMS: atom_id res chain seq x y z
N MET A 1 -2.76 8.43 -8.87
CA MET A 1 -3.42 7.31 -8.18
C MET A 1 -4.37 7.89 -7.17
N LYS A 2 -5.63 7.46 -7.21
CA LYS A 2 -6.65 7.85 -6.24
C LYS A 2 -6.85 6.76 -5.21
N ILE A 3 -6.94 7.15 -3.94
CA ILE A 3 -7.19 6.25 -2.81
C ILE A 3 -8.52 6.67 -2.17
N THR A 4 -9.45 5.73 -2.04
CA THR A 4 -10.72 5.92 -1.31
C THR A 4 -10.82 4.92 -0.17
N ILE A 5 -11.35 5.35 0.98
CA ILE A 5 -11.55 4.50 2.15
C ILE A 5 -13.04 4.51 2.47
N GLU A 6 -13.70 3.38 2.29
CA GLU A 6 -15.11 3.17 2.60
C GLU A 6 -15.23 2.14 3.73
N LYS A 7 -15.41 2.65 4.96
CA LYS A 7 -15.47 1.84 6.19
C LYS A 7 -14.23 0.96 6.36
N ASN A 8 -14.32 -0.31 5.97
CA ASN A 8 -13.28 -1.33 6.07
C ASN A 8 -12.71 -1.74 4.70
N LEU A 9 -13.07 -1.02 3.63
CA LEU A 9 -12.53 -1.21 2.29
C LEU A 9 -11.63 -0.04 1.93
N VAL A 10 -10.47 -0.36 1.36
CA VAL A 10 -9.54 0.60 0.78
C VAL A 10 -9.44 0.29 -0.70
N GLU A 11 -9.77 1.26 -1.54
CA GLU A 11 -9.73 1.12 -2.98
C GLU A 11 -8.62 1.98 -3.55
N PHE A 12 -7.85 1.40 -4.47
CA PHE A 12 -6.81 2.06 -5.23
C PHE A 12 -7.24 2.09 -6.70
N MET A 13 -7.35 3.28 -7.26
CA MET A 13 -7.63 3.48 -8.68
C MET A 13 -6.40 4.13 -9.33
N PRO A 14 -5.62 3.38 -10.13
CA PRO A 14 -4.50 3.95 -10.85
C PRO A 14 -5.02 4.88 -11.95
N GLU A 15 -4.28 5.95 -12.22
CA GLU A 15 -4.64 6.97 -13.22
C GLU A 15 -3.64 6.96 -14.40
N THR A 16 -2.55 6.19 -14.28
CA THR A 16 -1.51 6.04 -15.32
C THR A 16 -1.04 4.59 -15.46
N ASP A 17 -0.39 4.28 -16.58
CA ASP A 17 0.20 2.95 -16.82
C ASP A 17 1.28 2.59 -15.79
N ASN A 18 2.10 3.56 -15.37
CA ASN A 18 3.13 3.34 -14.35
C ASN A 18 2.49 2.96 -13.01
N GLU A 19 1.46 3.70 -12.59
CA GLU A 19 0.72 3.39 -11.35
C GLU A 19 0.00 2.04 -11.43
N THR A 20 -0.44 1.63 -12.62
CA THR A 20 -1.04 0.31 -12.83
C THR A 20 -0.02 -0.81 -12.62
N GLN A 21 1.22 -0.62 -13.10
CA GLN A 21 2.31 -1.57 -12.86
C GLN A 21 2.68 -1.63 -11.37
N GLU A 22 2.80 -0.48 -10.72
CA GLU A 22 3.09 -0.38 -9.28
C GLU A 22 1.99 -1.02 -8.43
N LEU A 23 0.72 -0.76 -8.74
CA LEU A 23 -0.42 -1.36 -8.02
C LEU A 23 -0.47 -2.88 -8.23
N THR A 24 -0.14 -3.37 -9.43
CA THR A 24 -0.05 -4.81 -9.71
C THR A 24 1.05 -5.46 -8.86
N ALA A 25 2.22 -4.82 -8.74
CA ALA A 25 3.29 -5.29 -7.88
C ALA A 25 2.88 -5.31 -6.39
N LEU A 26 2.23 -4.24 -5.92
CA LEU A 26 1.69 -4.16 -4.55
C LEU A 26 0.66 -5.25 -4.28
N TRP A 27 -0.24 -5.53 -5.23
CA TRP A 27 -1.23 -6.59 -5.10
C TRP A 27 -0.58 -7.96 -4.90
N ASN A 28 0.45 -8.30 -5.69
CA ASN A 28 1.19 -9.55 -5.54
C ASN A 28 1.85 -9.65 -4.16
N VAL A 29 2.44 -8.55 -3.65
CA VAL A 29 3.00 -8.51 -2.29
C VAL A 29 1.93 -8.78 -1.22
N LEU A 30 0.73 -8.23 -1.37
CA LEU A 30 -0.38 -8.48 -0.44
C LEU A 30 -0.84 -9.94 -0.47
N VAL A 31 -0.94 -10.54 -1.65
CA VAL A 31 -1.25 -11.97 -1.81
C VAL A 31 -0.19 -12.84 -1.14
N ASP A 32 1.09 -12.53 -1.35
CA ASP A 32 2.20 -13.21 -0.68
C ASP A 32 2.12 -13.06 0.84
N CYS A 33 1.73 -11.88 1.34
CA CYS A 33 1.57 -11.67 2.77
C CYS A 33 0.49 -12.60 3.35
N VAL A 34 -0.65 -12.76 2.67
CA VAL A 34 -1.70 -13.70 3.07
C VAL A 34 -1.18 -15.14 3.02
N GLN A 35 -0.49 -15.52 1.95
CA GLN A 35 0.01 -16.88 1.75
C GLN A 35 1.04 -17.28 2.82
N PHE A 36 1.95 -16.37 3.17
CA PHE A 36 3.06 -16.64 4.09
C PHE A 36 2.82 -16.13 5.51
N ASN A 37 1.56 -15.79 5.86
CA ASN A 37 1.17 -15.22 7.15
C ASN A 37 2.03 -14.03 7.58
N LYS A 38 2.43 -13.19 6.61
CA LYS A 38 3.12 -11.92 6.83
C LYS A 38 2.12 -10.79 6.91
N LYS A 39 2.55 -9.66 7.44
CA LYS A 39 1.76 -8.43 7.54
C LYS A 39 2.56 -7.22 7.05
N ILE A 40 1.85 -6.26 6.47
CA ILE A 40 2.40 -4.95 6.15
C ILE A 40 2.14 -4.02 7.33
N VAL A 41 3.19 -3.45 7.91
CA VAL A 41 3.10 -2.54 9.07
C VAL A 41 3.66 -1.17 8.74
N PRO A 42 3.07 -0.07 9.25
CA PRO A 42 3.61 1.26 9.05
C PRO A 42 4.96 1.42 9.76
N VAL A 43 5.88 2.14 9.13
CA VAL A 43 7.22 2.42 9.66
C VAL A 43 7.31 3.88 10.06
N GLY A 44 7.41 4.13 11.37
CA GLY A 44 7.53 5.47 11.93
C GLY A 44 6.22 6.27 11.88
N GLU A 45 6.31 7.57 11.66
CA GLU A 45 5.16 8.48 11.50
C GLU A 45 5.03 8.95 10.05
N TYR A 46 3.78 9.08 9.57
CA TYR A 46 3.49 9.76 8.32
C TYR A 46 2.99 11.19 8.63
N VAL A 47 3.85 12.17 8.39
CA VAL A 47 3.53 13.59 8.56
C VAL A 47 3.81 14.31 7.24
N PRO A 48 2.77 14.57 6.40
CA PRO A 48 2.94 15.12 5.05
C PRO A 48 3.74 16.43 5.00
N ILE A 49 3.61 17.25 6.05
CA ILE A 49 4.31 18.54 6.19
C ILE A 49 5.82 18.35 6.36
N LYS A 50 6.25 17.27 7.02
CA LYS A 50 7.67 16.95 7.24
C LYS A 50 8.23 16.17 6.06
N ASN A 51 7.51 15.14 5.63
CA ASN A 51 7.89 14.26 4.54
C ASN A 51 6.62 13.62 3.96
N ASN A 52 6.32 13.91 2.69
CA ASN A 52 5.17 13.38 1.99
C ASN A 52 5.41 11.97 1.44
N MET A 53 5.86 11.07 2.33
CA MET A 53 6.14 9.67 2.01
C MET A 53 5.73 8.79 3.19
N ALA A 54 4.72 7.95 2.97
CA ALA A 54 4.37 6.87 3.88
C ALA A 54 5.29 5.66 3.60
N ARG A 55 5.74 4.98 4.65
CA ARG A 55 6.60 3.79 4.53
C ARG A 55 5.98 2.64 5.29
N PHE A 56 6.13 1.46 4.73
CA PHE A 56 5.66 0.22 5.32
C PHE A 56 6.74 -0.85 5.22
N ALA A 57 6.79 -1.73 6.21
CA ALA A 57 7.65 -2.91 6.23
C ALA A 57 6.79 -4.18 6.13
N ILE A 58 7.35 -5.25 5.58
CA ILE A 58 6.75 -6.58 5.56
C ILE A 58 7.36 -7.38 6.70
N GLU A 59 6.55 -7.81 7.66
CA GLU A 59 6.96 -8.59 8.83
C GLU A 59 6.35 -9.99 8.79
N THR A 60 7.14 -11.00 9.21
CA THR A 60 6.70 -12.38 9.44
C THR A 60 6.19 -12.59 10.86
#